data_AF-A0A9E5J002-F1
#
_entry.id   AF-A0A9E5J002-F1
#
_cell.length_a   1.000
_cell.length_b   1.000
_cell.length_c   1.000
_cell.angle_alpha   90.00
_cell.angle_beta   90.00
_cell.angle_gamma   90.00
#
_symmetry.space_group_name_H-M   'P 1'
#
loop_
_entity.id
_entity.type
_entity.pdbx_description
1 polymer ?
#
loop_
_entity_poly.entity_id
_entity_poly.type
_entity_poly.pdbx_seq_one_letter_code
_entity_poly.pdbx_strand_id
1 'polypeptide(L)'
;MSGYQRIFWRPILVGCLLLSAGWGIASSEDVLNQELNRRQSLAKPLEVALNSSVTLAQQGNLLEAYNSLEKAYSTSLESLQQSALGASIRRKLSDYAAQLAESASKKNHWPEARKRALASLSYDPSNALGRDILTQSDQVMRRGATGSDEINPALTTKFFDRLNDVNQGLEEAKSLRETGQLDAAEKKYEFVLMADPFNQVATEGIRKIYQERALVAEKSRDLSNLERRREVREAWNNIYPKKGGSSGGIATISPMTASPTFALESKMRKTIIPQIDFSGADMDTIRRALNTLSRQYDPDGEKKGINFVVSADLTDAQLVNLKLRQVSLEEVVHYISQIAGVKARINSEIGVVFAPLVEKRPDLIPRTYTVSPSFFKESASDATETTSVGPRGGAGSAATSGESTANKSAQKRLEELGVKFPDGAYAIYNRNTSQLKVANNAEMLDLIGQLISAAEEQTLLIQIGCRLVEINQADLDSLTVNSTLGGSGANLLSAIPVGLSTNSSGSTPGGSTQKGVTAQMNQIQGVGLLPNNTLTSFLQSGILAGTNQASSYALNTLDLGGTIFNGMQFRTFIAAISQKNSA
;
A
#
# COMPACT_ATOMS: atom_id res chain seq x y z
N MET A 1 74.99 37.12 83.30
CA MET A 1 75.26 37.82 82.02
C MET A 1 74.13 38.83 81.84
N SER A 2 74.28 40.03 82.40
CA SER A 2 74.83 41.23 81.75
C SER A 2 73.90 41.77 80.66
N GLY A 3 73.33 42.97 80.88
CA GLY A 3 72.66 43.71 79.81
C GLY A 3 71.62 44.76 80.19
N TYR A 4 71.84 45.58 81.22
CA TYR A 4 71.19 46.90 81.34
C TYR A 4 71.66 47.81 80.20
N GLN A 5 70.78 48.56 79.52
CA GLN A 5 71.00 49.94 78.97
C GLN A 5 69.64 50.52 78.54
N ARG A 6 69.07 51.50 79.27
CA ARG A 6 69.35 52.95 79.32
C ARG A 6 68.53 53.76 78.29
N ILE A 7 67.51 54.38 78.85
CA ILE A 7 66.83 55.62 78.43
C ILE A 7 67.86 56.72 78.18
N PHE A 8 67.74 57.42 77.04
CA PHE A 8 68.36 58.73 76.81
C PHE A 8 67.32 59.70 76.26
N TRP A 9 66.97 60.68 77.09
CA TRP A 9 66.47 61.98 76.68
C TRP A 9 67.63 62.83 76.17
N ARG A 10 67.42 63.66 75.14
CA ARG A 10 67.72 65.11 75.14
C ARG A 10 67.31 65.81 73.81
N PRO A 11 67.12 67.15 73.83
CA PRO A 11 66.13 67.89 73.05
C PRO A 11 66.77 68.81 71.97
N ILE A 12 65.97 69.35 71.05
CA ILE A 12 66.33 70.58 70.32
C ILE A 12 65.14 71.55 70.24
N LEU A 13 65.48 72.79 70.59
CA LEU A 13 64.74 74.03 70.73
C LEU A 13 63.99 74.50 69.47
N VAL A 14 62.78 75.02 69.73
CA VAL A 14 62.31 76.40 69.46
C VAL A 14 62.76 77.05 68.14
N GLY A 15 61.79 77.17 67.22
CA GLY A 15 61.74 78.22 66.21
C GLY A 15 60.35 78.88 66.25
N CYS A 16 60.24 79.95 67.04
CA CYS A 16 59.05 80.79 67.12
C CYS A 16 59.09 81.79 65.96
N LEU A 17 58.16 81.68 65.01
CA LEU A 17 57.91 82.72 64.02
C LEU A 17 56.44 83.09 64.08
N LEU A 18 56.19 84.21 64.76
CA LEU A 18 54.90 84.88 64.86
C LEU A 18 54.49 85.39 63.47
N LEU A 19 53.44 84.81 62.91
CA LEU A 19 52.59 85.46 61.92
C LEU A 19 51.15 85.34 62.40
N SER A 20 50.67 86.45 62.93
CA SER A 20 49.30 86.69 63.35
C SER A 20 48.36 86.55 62.16
N ALA A 21 47.61 85.45 62.10
CA ALA A 21 46.35 85.36 61.42
C ALA A 21 45.36 84.75 62.40
N GLY A 22 44.26 85.44 62.67
CA GLY A 22 43.22 84.99 63.59
C GLY A 22 42.65 83.65 63.14
N TRP A 23 43.02 82.58 63.85
CA TRP A 23 42.37 81.29 63.75
C TRP A 23 41.65 81.10 65.08
N GLY A 24 40.32 81.16 65.03
CA GLY A 24 39.50 80.68 66.13
C GLY A 24 39.96 79.25 66.43
N ILE A 25 40.36 79.01 67.67
CA ILE A 25 40.62 77.66 68.16
C ILE A 25 39.26 76.97 68.16
N ALA A 26 38.94 76.26 67.09
CA ALA A 26 37.86 75.29 67.09
C ALA A 26 38.14 74.34 68.25
N SER A 27 37.16 74.14 69.12
CA SER A 27 37.31 73.21 70.24
C SER A 27 37.68 71.82 69.67
N SER A 28 38.41 71.00 70.43
CA SER A 28 38.71 69.62 70.01
C SER A 28 37.43 68.84 69.66
N GLU A 29 36.31 69.27 70.23
CA GLU A 29 34.98 68.75 70.01
C GLU A 29 34.40 69.18 68.64
N ASP A 30 34.61 70.43 68.22
CA ASP A 30 34.21 70.91 66.89
C ASP A 30 34.99 70.23 65.76
N VAL A 31 36.30 70.03 65.93
CA VAL A 31 37.14 69.32 64.95
C VAL A 31 36.75 67.84 64.85
N LEU A 32 36.43 67.21 65.99
CA LEU A 32 35.92 65.83 66.03
C LEU A 32 34.56 65.73 65.32
N ASN A 33 33.64 66.65 65.59
CA ASN A 33 32.32 66.70 64.96
C ASN A 33 32.41 66.95 63.44
N GLN A 34 33.31 67.81 63.00
CA GLN A 34 33.54 68.07 61.58
C GLN A 34 34.12 66.85 60.84
N GLU A 35 35.05 66.12 61.47
CA GLU A 35 35.62 64.89 60.92
C GLU A 35 34.61 63.73 60.91
N LEU A 36 33.77 63.61 61.95
CA LEU A 36 32.66 62.65 61.99
C LEU A 36 31.64 62.92 60.88
N ASN A 37 31.24 64.18 60.68
CA ASN A 37 30.34 64.59 59.61
C ASN A 37 30.93 64.32 58.21
N ARG A 38 32.24 64.55 58.03
CA ARG A 38 32.94 64.23 56.78
C ARG A 38 32.90 62.72 56.50
N ARG A 39 33.22 61.87 57.48
CA ARG A 39 33.17 60.41 57.34
C ARG A 39 31.76 59.89 57.07
N GLN A 40 30.75 60.45 57.74
CA GLN A 40 29.35 60.14 57.44
C GLN A 40 28.98 60.53 56.01
N SER A 41 29.38 61.71 55.53
CA SER A 41 29.10 62.13 54.16
C SER A 41 29.73 61.22 53.10
N LEU A 42 30.92 60.66 53.39
CA LEU A 42 31.61 59.70 52.54
C LEU A 42 30.96 58.30 52.58
N ALA A 43 30.28 57.93 53.67
CA ALA A 43 29.58 56.65 53.80
C ALA A 43 28.19 56.64 53.12
N LYS A 44 27.50 57.80 53.04
CA LYS A 44 26.17 57.94 52.42
C LYS A 44 26.00 57.30 51.04
N PRO A 45 26.88 57.51 50.03
CA PRO A 45 26.69 56.90 48.70
C PRO A 45 26.71 55.37 48.76
N LEU A 46 27.48 54.83 49.69
CA LEU A 46 27.63 53.41 49.93
C LEU A 46 26.39 52.81 50.61
N GLU A 47 25.80 53.52 51.57
CA GLU A 47 24.51 53.15 52.18
C GLU A 47 23.37 53.20 51.17
N VAL A 48 23.34 54.23 50.32
CA VAL A 48 22.35 54.37 49.24
C VAL A 48 22.47 53.20 48.26
N ALA A 49 23.69 52.82 47.88
CA ALA A 49 23.93 51.67 47.01
C ALA A 49 23.53 50.34 47.66
N LEU A 50 23.75 50.19 48.97
CA LEU A 50 23.28 49.01 49.71
C LEU A 50 21.77 48.91 49.66
N ASN A 51 21.06 49.98 50.03
CA ASN A 51 19.60 50.00 50.04
C ASN A 51 19.01 49.78 48.65
N SER A 52 19.56 50.42 47.62
CA SER A 52 19.11 50.21 46.24
C SER A 52 19.35 48.77 45.79
N SER A 53 20.50 48.16 46.11
CA SER A 53 20.76 46.76 45.78
C SER A 53 19.76 45.80 46.44
N VAL A 54 19.36 46.07 47.69
CA VAL A 54 18.35 45.26 48.40
C VAL A 54 16.99 45.38 47.70
N THR A 55 16.60 46.59 47.29
CA THR A 55 15.35 46.78 46.54
C THR A 55 15.37 46.08 45.18
N LEU A 56 16.48 46.16 44.44
CA LEU A 56 16.64 45.48 43.15
C LEU A 56 16.61 43.94 43.31
N ALA A 57 17.24 43.42 44.37
CA ALA A 57 17.20 41.99 44.67
C ALA A 57 15.77 41.51 45.01
N GLN A 58 15.00 42.31 45.76
CA GLN A 58 13.58 42.02 46.05
C GLN A 58 12.69 42.05 44.81
N GLN A 59 13.04 42.87 43.81
CA GLN A 59 12.37 42.92 42.51
C GLN A 59 12.76 41.74 41.59
N GLY A 60 13.65 40.86 42.03
CA GLY A 60 14.15 39.71 41.26
C GLY A 60 15.31 40.05 40.33
N ASN A 61 15.77 41.31 40.28
CA ASN A 61 16.89 41.73 39.43
C ASN A 61 18.23 41.62 40.18
N LEU A 62 18.59 40.38 40.49
CA LEU A 62 19.72 40.07 41.36
C LEU A 62 21.09 40.39 40.73
N LEU A 63 21.21 40.25 39.40
CA LEU A 63 22.44 40.54 38.68
C LEU A 63 22.75 42.05 38.66
N GLU A 64 21.73 42.90 38.44
CA GLU A 64 21.90 44.35 38.54
C GLU A 64 22.16 44.80 39.98
N ALA A 65 21.49 44.18 40.96
CA ALA A 65 21.76 44.42 42.38
C ALA A 65 23.23 44.13 42.74
N TYR A 66 23.76 42.99 42.29
CA TYR A 66 25.16 42.61 42.52
C TYR A 66 26.12 43.61 41.84
N ASN A 67 25.95 43.87 40.54
CA ASN A 67 26.86 44.73 39.78
C ASN A 67 26.88 46.18 40.30
N SER A 68 25.72 46.72 40.66
CA SER A 68 25.61 48.08 41.21
C SER A 68 26.28 48.20 42.58
N LEU A 69 26.07 47.22 43.45
CA LEU A 69 26.70 47.15 44.77
C LEU A 69 28.21 46.93 44.68
N GLU A 70 28.67 46.01 43.81
CA GLU A 70 30.08 45.70 43.60
C GLU A 70 30.83 46.92 43.04
N LYS A 71 30.22 47.62 42.07
CA LYS A 71 30.77 48.88 41.54
C LYS A 71 30.91 49.92 42.64
N ALA A 72 29.85 50.17 43.42
CA ALA A 72 29.89 51.13 44.52
C ALA A 72 30.93 50.76 45.60
N TYR A 73 31.06 49.46 45.92
CA TYR A 73 32.05 48.95 46.87
C TYR A 73 33.49 49.12 46.34
N SER A 74 33.75 48.78 45.07
CA SER A 74 35.07 48.89 44.43
C SER A 74 35.58 50.33 44.31
N THR A 75 34.69 51.31 44.11
CA THR A 75 35.02 52.74 44.03
C THR A 75 35.15 53.41 45.41
N SER A 76 34.74 52.72 46.48
CA SER A 76 34.78 53.26 47.84
C SER A 76 36.20 53.26 48.44
N LEU A 77 36.45 54.21 49.34
CA LEU A 77 37.74 54.35 50.02
C LEU A 77 38.03 53.12 50.90
N GLU A 78 39.29 52.68 50.94
CA GLU A 78 39.69 51.44 51.64
C GLU A 78 39.37 51.45 53.14
N SER A 79 39.40 52.62 53.79
CA SER A 79 38.98 52.77 55.19
C SER A 79 37.49 52.48 55.42
N LEU A 80 36.63 52.78 54.44
CA LEU A 80 35.20 52.45 54.49
C LEU A 80 34.97 50.96 54.23
N GLN A 81 35.80 50.33 53.39
CA GLN A 81 35.74 48.89 53.18
C GLN A 81 36.05 48.12 54.48
N GLN A 82 36.99 48.59 55.29
CA GLN A 82 37.34 47.94 56.57
C GLN A 82 36.35 48.24 57.71
N SER A 83 35.42 49.16 57.52
CA SER A 83 34.39 49.52 58.51
C SER A 83 33.33 48.41 58.70
N ALA A 84 32.49 48.55 59.74
CA ALA A 84 31.33 47.67 59.96
C ALA A 84 30.35 47.66 58.77
N LEU A 85 30.18 48.82 58.11
CA LEU A 85 29.37 48.95 56.90
C LEU A 85 29.99 48.15 55.76
N GLY A 86 31.29 48.29 55.51
CA GLY A 86 32.00 47.50 54.50
C GLY A 86 31.92 45.98 54.75
N ALA A 87 31.98 45.56 56.02
CA ALA A 87 31.75 44.15 56.39
C ALA A 87 30.32 43.68 56.07
N SER A 88 29.30 44.50 56.32
CA SER A 88 27.91 44.18 55.96
C SER A 88 27.71 44.05 54.45
N ILE A 89 28.40 44.87 53.66
CA ILE A 89 28.35 44.81 52.19
C ILE A 89 29.08 43.61 51.64
N ARG A 90 30.26 43.26 52.18
CA ARG A 90 30.93 42.01 51.79
C ARG A 90 30.04 40.80 52.03
N ARG A 91 29.33 40.73 53.16
CA ARG A 91 28.34 39.66 53.41
C ARG A 91 27.23 39.68 52.36
N LYS A 92 26.63 40.84 52.07
CA LYS A 92 25.59 40.95 51.03
C LYS A 92 26.08 40.60 49.62
N LEU A 93 27.28 41.03 49.24
CA LEU A 93 27.91 40.65 47.98
C LEU A 93 28.19 39.15 47.92
N SER A 94 28.66 38.56 49.03
CA SER A 94 28.83 37.12 49.14
C SER A 94 27.51 36.38 48.97
N ASP A 95 26.44 36.83 49.63
CA ASP A 95 25.10 36.25 49.51
C ASP A 95 24.56 36.34 48.08
N TYR A 96 24.66 37.51 47.44
CA TYR A 96 24.23 37.69 46.05
C TYR A 96 25.04 36.85 45.08
N ALA A 97 26.37 36.80 45.24
CA ALA A 97 27.23 35.95 44.42
C ALA A 97 26.89 34.45 44.59
N ALA A 98 26.59 34.00 45.82
CA ALA A 98 26.16 32.63 46.09
C ALA A 98 24.81 32.32 45.44
N GLN A 99 23.84 33.22 45.53
CA GLN A 99 22.53 33.07 44.88
C GLN A 99 22.64 33.06 43.34
N LEU A 100 23.52 33.90 42.77
CA LEU A 100 23.83 33.84 41.34
C LEU A 100 24.48 32.50 40.96
N ALA A 101 25.42 32.02 41.78
CA ALA A 101 26.05 30.72 41.58
C ALA A 101 25.02 29.58 41.63
N GLU A 102 24.04 29.66 42.53
CA GLU A 102 22.95 28.69 42.65
C GLU A 102 22.07 28.71 41.40
N SER A 103 21.74 29.91 40.91
CA SER A 103 20.95 30.07 39.69
C SER A 103 21.65 29.50 38.45
N ALA A 104 22.98 29.63 38.37
CA ALA A 104 23.79 29.06 37.30
C ALA A 104 23.91 27.53 37.45
N SER A 105 24.06 27.03 38.67
CA SER A 105 24.08 25.59 38.97
C SER A 105 22.76 24.91 38.56
N LYS A 106 21.62 25.54 38.85
CA LYS A 106 20.28 25.04 38.41
C LYS A 106 20.14 24.96 36.89
N LYS A 107 20.87 25.79 36.14
CA LYS A 107 20.94 25.76 34.67
C LYS A 107 22.03 24.84 34.12
N ASN A 108 22.72 24.08 34.97
CA ASN A 108 23.91 23.29 34.63
C ASN A 108 25.08 24.11 34.04
N HIS A 109 25.12 25.43 34.29
CA HIS A 109 26.21 26.31 33.87
C HIS A 109 27.37 26.27 34.87
N TRP A 110 27.98 25.10 35.02
CA TRP A 110 29.03 24.84 36.00
C TRP A 110 30.24 25.78 35.95
N PRO A 111 30.73 26.22 34.78
CA PRO A 111 31.84 27.18 34.71
C PRO A 111 31.47 28.55 35.30
N GLU A 112 30.26 29.04 35.03
CA GLU A 112 29.76 30.30 35.58
C GLU A 112 29.45 30.16 37.07
N ALA A 113 28.80 29.05 37.46
CA ALA A 113 28.52 28.73 38.86
C ALA A 113 29.80 28.72 39.70
N ARG A 114 30.86 28.06 39.21
CA ARG A 114 32.18 28.04 39.84
C ARG A 114 32.78 29.44 39.98
N LYS A 115 32.73 30.25 38.93
CA LYS A 115 33.24 31.63 38.96
C LYS A 115 32.52 32.48 40.02
N ARG A 116 31.19 32.39 40.09
CA ARG A 116 30.37 33.14 41.06
C ARG A 116 30.53 32.60 42.49
N ALA A 117 30.70 31.28 42.66
CA ALA A 117 31.01 30.67 43.95
C ALA A 117 32.37 31.13 44.49
N LEU A 118 33.41 31.18 43.65
CA LEU A 118 34.72 31.73 44.03
C LEU A 118 34.64 33.22 44.38
N ALA A 119 33.85 34.01 43.65
CA ALA A 119 33.60 35.42 43.99
C ALA A 119 32.86 35.56 45.33
N SER A 120 31.90 34.69 45.63
CA SER A 120 31.22 34.68 46.94
C SER A 120 32.20 34.43 48.09
N LEU A 121 33.10 33.45 47.91
CA LEU A 121 34.10 33.06 48.91
C LEU A 121 35.26 34.06 49.06
N SER A 122 35.51 34.91 48.06
CA SER A 122 36.49 35.99 48.19
C SER A 122 35.99 37.11 49.12
N TYR A 123 34.68 37.34 49.18
CA TYR A 123 34.07 38.32 50.10
C TYR A 123 33.83 37.76 51.50
N ASP A 124 33.28 36.55 51.58
CA ASP A 124 33.06 35.84 52.85
C ASP A 124 33.48 34.38 52.69
N PRO A 125 34.68 34.01 53.17
CA PRO A 125 35.12 32.63 53.13
C PRO A 125 34.15 31.68 53.84
N SER A 126 33.40 32.15 54.84
CA SER A 126 32.53 31.33 55.68
C SER A 126 31.18 30.96 55.05
N ASN A 127 30.83 31.52 53.90
CA ASN A 127 29.54 31.29 53.24
C ASN A 127 29.35 29.80 52.86
N ALA A 128 28.35 29.15 53.46
CA ALA A 128 28.05 27.73 53.24
C ALA A 128 27.61 27.44 51.81
N LEU A 129 26.66 28.22 51.27
CA LEU A 129 26.13 28.01 49.92
C LEU A 129 27.23 28.14 48.85
N GLY A 130 28.10 29.14 48.98
CA GLY A 130 29.23 29.34 48.08
C GLY A 130 30.20 28.15 48.09
N ARG A 131 30.49 27.59 49.27
CA ARG A 131 31.34 26.39 49.38
C ARG A 131 30.67 25.16 48.77
N ASP A 132 29.40 24.93 49.06
CA ASP A 132 28.68 23.77 48.55
C ASP A 132 28.64 23.78 47.01
N ILE A 133 28.29 24.91 46.40
CA ILE A 133 28.27 25.04 44.93
C ILE A 133 29.69 24.91 44.35
N LEU A 134 30.72 25.45 45.02
CA LEU A 134 32.10 25.27 44.58
C LEU A 134 32.46 23.78 44.53
N THR A 135 32.16 23.02 45.60
CA THR A 135 32.46 21.57 45.63
C THR A 135 31.73 20.80 44.53
N GLN A 136 30.44 21.10 44.30
CA GLN A 136 29.67 20.48 43.22
C GLN A 136 30.25 20.83 41.84
N SER A 137 30.57 22.10 41.63
CA SER A 137 31.15 22.57 40.36
C SER A 137 32.51 21.94 40.10
N ASP A 138 33.37 21.81 41.12
CA ASP A 138 34.68 21.17 40.99
C ASP A 138 34.54 19.67 40.71
N GLN A 139 33.58 18.98 41.33
CA GLN A 139 33.29 17.57 41.03
C GLN A 139 32.88 17.36 39.57
N VAL A 140 32.05 18.25 39.01
CA VAL A 140 31.60 18.16 37.61
C VAL A 140 32.75 18.53 36.66
N MET A 141 33.45 19.63 36.94
CA MET A 141 34.50 20.17 36.07
C MET A 141 35.77 19.31 36.06
N ARG A 142 36.02 18.54 37.13
CA ARG A 142 37.15 17.60 37.22
C ARG A 142 36.78 16.18 36.79
N ARG A 143 35.58 15.94 36.26
CA ARG A 143 35.19 14.61 35.79
C ARG A 143 36.11 14.21 34.63
N GLY A 144 36.93 13.17 34.85
CA GLY A 144 37.92 12.70 33.89
C GLY A 144 39.32 13.32 34.03
N ALA A 145 39.52 14.25 34.97
CA ALA A 145 40.83 14.75 35.37
C ALA A 145 41.42 13.85 36.47
N THR A 146 42.72 13.53 36.40
CA THR A 146 43.41 12.71 37.38
C THR A 146 44.30 13.55 38.28
N GLY A 147 44.11 13.47 39.60
CA GLY A 147 44.99 14.16 40.56
C GLY A 147 44.94 15.69 40.47
N SER A 148 46.09 16.31 40.15
CA SER A 148 46.28 17.77 40.10
C SER A 148 46.11 18.38 38.71
N ASP A 149 45.63 17.61 37.73
CA ASP A 149 45.45 18.09 36.37
C ASP A 149 44.55 19.34 36.32
N GLU A 150 44.90 20.28 35.45
CA GLU A 150 44.10 21.48 35.22
C GLU A 150 42.73 21.13 34.65
N ILE A 151 41.72 21.90 35.03
CA ILE A 151 40.35 21.76 34.50
C ILE A 151 40.40 21.98 32.99
N ASN A 152 39.81 21.06 32.23
CA ASN A 152 39.79 21.15 30.78
C ASN A 152 39.11 22.46 30.31
N PRO A 153 39.81 23.35 29.58
CA PRO A 153 39.26 24.63 29.13
C PRO A 153 38.12 24.48 28.12
N ALA A 154 37.93 23.29 27.51
CA ALA A 154 36.81 23.01 26.62
C ALA A 154 35.46 22.91 27.35
N LEU A 155 35.45 22.77 28.68
CA LEU A 155 34.25 22.76 29.51
C LEU A 155 33.66 24.17 29.64
N THR A 156 33.01 24.60 28.59
CA THR A 156 32.35 25.92 28.48
C THR A 156 30.86 25.81 28.81
N THR A 157 30.20 26.94 29.11
CA THR A 157 28.74 26.97 29.32
C THR A 157 27.98 26.41 28.10
N LYS A 158 28.40 26.78 26.89
CA LYS A 158 27.86 26.25 25.62
C LYS A 158 28.02 24.73 25.46
N PHE A 159 29.06 24.15 26.04
CA PHE A 159 29.22 22.69 26.06
C PHE A 159 28.16 22.05 26.95
N PHE A 160 27.93 22.59 28.14
CA PHE A 160 26.88 22.09 29.04
C PHE A 160 25.47 22.31 28.50
N ASP A 161 25.21 23.40 27.78
CA ASP A 161 23.94 23.60 27.07
C ASP A 161 23.68 22.45 26.08
N ARG A 162 24.63 22.17 25.19
CA ARG A 162 24.53 21.05 24.24
C ARG A 162 24.41 19.70 24.94
N LEU A 163 25.14 19.48 26.03
CA LEU A 163 25.06 18.24 26.81
C LEU A 163 23.66 18.07 27.43
N ASN A 164 23.06 19.15 27.92
CA ASN A 164 21.72 19.13 28.49
C ASN A 164 20.67 18.84 27.40
N ASP A 165 20.77 19.50 26.24
CA ASP A 165 19.90 19.26 25.09
C ASP A 165 19.99 17.80 24.61
N VAL A 166 21.20 17.23 24.58
CA VAL A 166 21.44 15.82 24.24
C VAL A 166 20.78 14.89 25.26
N ASN A 167 21.00 15.11 26.56
CA ASN A 167 20.43 14.25 27.60
C ASN A 167 18.90 14.30 27.61
N GLN A 168 18.32 15.50 27.55
CA GLN A 168 16.87 15.69 27.46
C GLN A 168 16.32 15.04 26.18
N GLY A 169 16.97 15.25 25.03
CA GLY A 169 16.57 14.65 23.76
C GLY A 169 16.60 13.12 23.79
N LEU A 170 17.58 12.51 24.45
CA LEU A 170 17.68 11.06 24.63
C LEU A 170 16.56 10.51 25.53
N GLU A 171 16.25 11.18 26.64
CA GLU A 171 15.16 10.78 27.54
C GLU A 171 13.78 10.89 26.86
N GLU A 172 13.54 11.99 26.16
CA GLU A 172 12.33 12.19 25.35
C GLU A 172 12.22 11.14 24.25
N ALA A 173 13.30 10.89 23.49
CA ALA A 173 13.30 9.86 22.44
C ALA A 173 13.03 8.46 22.99
N LYS A 174 13.59 8.14 24.17
CA LYS A 174 13.36 6.86 24.84
C LYS A 174 11.90 6.71 25.28
N SER A 175 11.32 7.73 25.91
CA SER A 175 9.91 7.70 26.33
C SER A 175 8.96 7.61 25.14
N LEU A 176 9.23 8.31 24.04
CA LEU A 176 8.45 8.22 22.80
C LEU A 176 8.49 6.80 22.20
N ARG A 177 9.66 6.17 22.19
CA ARG A 177 9.79 4.78 21.74
C ARG A 177 9.02 3.82 22.65
N GLU A 178 9.14 3.98 23.98
CA GLU A 178 8.43 3.16 24.96
C GLU A 178 6.90 3.31 24.88
N THR A 179 6.40 4.48 24.46
CA THR A 179 4.97 4.70 24.16
C THR A 179 4.55 4.24 22.76
N GLY A 180 5.47 3.70 21.95
CA GLY A 180 5.20 3.21 20.60
C GLY A 180 5.15 4.30 19.51
N GLN A 181 5.44 5.57 19.85
CA GLN A 181 5.50 6.68 18.90
C GLN A 181 6.83 6.69 18.13
N LEU A 182 7.04 5.66 17.31
CA LEU A 182 8.33 5.36 16.69
C LEU A 182 8.84 6.47 15.76
N ASP A 183 7.97 7.09 14.96
CA ASP A 183 8.37 8.18 14.06
C ASP A 183 8.82 9.43 14.83
N ALA A 184 8.15 9.75 15.94
CA ALA A 184 8.53 10.87 16.79
C ALA A 184 9.83 10.60 17.55
N ALA A 185 10.00 9.36 18.03
CA ALA A 185 11.21 8.91 18.68
C ALA A 185 12.43 8.98 17.77
N GLU A 186 12.30 8.55 16.51
CA GLU A 186 13.37 8.61 15.50
C GLU A 186 13.84 10.05 15.27
N LYS A 187 12.91 10.98 15.03
CA LYS A 187 13.23 12.41 14.86
C LYS A 187 13.94 13.00 16.07
N LYS A 188 13.60 12.57 17.28
CA LYS A 188 14.27 13.02 18.51
C LYS A 188 15.68 12.46 18.63
N TYR A 189 15.90 11.19 18.28
CA TYR A 189 17.27 10.65 18.18
C TYR A 189 18.09 11.33 17.08
N GLU A 190 17.50 11.65 15.93
CA GLU A 190 18.18 12.41 14.88
C GLU A 190 18.57 13.82 15.34
N PHE A 191 17.69 14.50 16.08
CA PHE A 191 18.02 15.79 16.71
C PHE A 191 19.23 15.68 17.65
N VAL A 192 19.30 14.60 18.45
CA VAL A 192 20.47 14.32 19.29
C VAL A 192 21.72 14.11 18.44
N LEU A 193 21.63 13.38 17.32
CA LEU A 193 22.76 13.18 16.40
C LEU A 193 23.18 14.47 15.69
N MET A 194 22.28 15.42 15.46
CA MET A 194 22.67 16.74 14.95
C MET A 194 23.49 17.53 15.99
N ALA A 195 23.17 17.38 17.27
CA ALA A 195 23.91 18.01 18.36
C ALA A 195 25.23 17.29 18.68
N ASP A 196 25.23 15.96 18.65
CA ASP A 196 26.35 15.05 18.91
C ASP A 196 26.37 13.90 17.87
N PRO A 197 27.05 14.10 16.73
CA PRO A 197 27.05 13.15 15.62
C PRO A 197 27.57 11.75 15.94
N PHE A 198 28.37 11.61 17.00
CA PHE A 198 28.99 10.35 17.39
C PHE A 198 28.31 9.70 18.60
N ASN A 199 27.10 10.16 18.95
CA ASN A 199 26.36 9.62 20.07
C ASN A 199 25.91 8.16 19.82
N GLN A 200 26.51 7.23 20.56
CA GLN A 200 26.19 5.81 20.45
C GLN A 200 24.77 5.51 20.92
N VAL A 201 24.29 6.17 21.98
CA VAL A 201 22.96 5.92 22.56
C VAL A 201 21.85 6.27 21.56
N ALA A 202 21.99 7.40 20.84
CA ALA A 202 21.04 7.78 19.81
C ALA A 202 21.06 6.81 18.62
N THR A 203 22.25 6.43 18.15
CA THR A 203 22.42 5.46 17.06
C THR A 203 21.82 4.09 17.41
N GLU A 204 22.06 3.62 18.64
CA GLU A 204 21.44 2.41 19.21
C GLU A 204 19.91 2.52 19.28
N GLY A 205 19.40 3.71 19.66
CA GLY A 205 17.97 4.00 19.72
C GLY A 205 17.28 3.87 18.36
N ILE A 206 17.85 4.48 17.32
CA ILE A 206 17.34 4.39 15.93
C ILE A 206 17.38 2.94 15.44
N ARG A 207 18.46 2.20 15.72
CA ARG A 207 18.54 0.79 15.33
C ARG A 207 17.43 -0.04 15.97
N LYS A 208 17.13 0.17 17.25
CA LYS A 208 16.01 -0.51 17.93
C LYS A 208 14.66 -0.18 17.27
N ILE A 209 14.45 1.08 16.90
CA ILE A 209 13.24 1.49 16.18
C ILE A 209 13.11 0.73 14.85
N TYR A 210 14.19 0.61 14.07
CA TYR A 210 14.15 -0.15 12.81
C TYR A 210 13.93 -1.65 13.02
N GLN A 211 14.45 -2.24 14.09
CA GLN A 211 14.15 -3.62 14.45
C GLN A 211 12.66 -3.80 14.79
N GLU A 212 12.08 -2.90 15.58
CA GLU A 212 10.66 -2.93 15.91
C GLU A 212 9.77 -2.77 14.66
N ARG A 213 10.11 -1.85 13.75
CA ARG A 213 9.42 -1.69 12.46
C ARG A 213 9.53 -2.93 11.58
N ALA A 214 10.71 -3.56 11.52
CA ALA A 214 10.93 -4.77 10.76
C ALA A 214 10.06 -5.93 11.26
N LEU A 215 9.93 -6.10 12.58
CA LEU A 215 9.04 -7.10 13.19
C LEU A 215 7.57 -6.85 12.83
N VAL A 216 7.14 -5.59 12.79
CA VAL A 216 5.77 -5.24 12.34
C VAL A 216 5.58 -5.54 10.85
N ALA A 217 6.58 -5.24 10.01
CA ALA A 217 6.55 -5.53 8.58
C ALA A 217 6.55 -7.03 8.28
N GLU A 218 7.25 -7.84 9.07
CA GLU A 218 7.19 -9.31 8.99
C GLU A 218 5.80 -9.83 9.30
N LYS A 219 5.20 -9.38 10.41
CA LYS A 219 3.83 -9.75 10.78
C LYS A 219 2.80 -9.32 9.74
N SER A 220 2.95 -8.14 9.14
CA SER A 220 2.03 -7.68 8.08
C SER A 220 2.17 -8.51 6.80
N ARG A 221 3.39 -8.92 6.44
CA ARG A 221 3.64 -9.87 5.35
C ARG A 221 2.99 -11.22 5.62
N ASP A 222 3.12 -11.74 6.83
CA ASP A 222 2.48 -13.01 7.23
C ASP A 222 0.96 -12.93 7.20
N LEU A 223 0.39 -11.82 7.66
CA LEU A 223 -1.04 -11.55 7.56
C LEU A 223 -1.51 -11.52 6.11
N SER A 224 -0.79 -10.81 5.22
CA SER A 224 -1.08 -10.81 3.78
C SER A 224 -0.99 -12.22 3.17
N ASN A 225 0.00 -13.02 3.58
CA ASN A 225 0.12 -14.41 3.15
C ASN A 225 -1.05 -15.28 3.65
N LEU A 226 -1.52 -15.06 4.88
CA LEU A 226 -2.69 -15.74 5.44
C LEU A 226 -3.97 -15.35 4.72
N GLU A 227 -4.17 -14.06 4.43
CA GLU A 227 -5.28 -13.57 3.62
C GLU A 227 -5.30 -14.19 2.23
N ARG A 228 -4.16 -14.18 1.51
CA ARG A 228 -4.05 -14.84 0.20
C ARG A 228 -4.33 -16.35 0.27
N ARG A 229 -3.83 -17.04 1.29
CA ARG A 229 -4.16 -18.48 1.50
C ARG A 229 -5.63 -18.69 1.80
N ARG A 230 -6.26 -17.79 2.55
CA ARG A 230 -7.70 -17.80 2.81
C ARG A 230 -8.48 -17.60 1.51
N GLU A 231 -8.16 -16.60 0.72
CA GLU A 231 -8.79 -16.33 -0.58
C GLU A 231 -8.69 -17.53 -1.53
N VAL A 232 -7.49 -18.14 -1.62
CA VAL A 232 -7.30 -19.38 -2.38
C VAL A 232 -8.21 -20.47 -1.83
N ARG A 233 -8.22 -20.71 -0.51
CA ARG A 233 -9.08 -21.74 0.10
C ARG A 233 -10.56 -21.46 -0.14
N GLU A 234 -11.01 -20.21 -0.07
CA GLU A 234 -12.39 -19.82 -0.38
C GLU A 234 -12.72 -20.07 -1.86
N ALA A 235 -11.78 -19.80 -2.79
CA ALA A 235 -11.94 -20.12 -4.20
C ALA A 235 -12.05 -21.64 -4.45
N TRP A 236 -11.33 -22.46 -3.67
CA TRP A 236 -11.43 -23.93 -3.71
C TRP A 236 -12.68 -24.45 -2.99
N ASN A 237 -13.12 -23.80 -1.91
CA ASN A 237 -14.27 -24.22 -1.08
C ASN A 237 -15.63 -23.81 -1.68
N ASN A 238 -15.66 -23.51 -2.97
CA ASN A 238 -16.89 -23.32 -3.75
C ASN A 238 -17.59 -24.67 -4.02
N ILE A 239 -17.68 -25.52 -3.00
CA ILE A 239 -18.31 -26.86 -3.01
C ILE A 239 -19.83 -26.72 -3.13
N TYR A 240 -20.39 -25.62 -2.62
CA TYR A 240 -21.66 -25.16 -3.14
C TYR A 240 -21.33 -24.46 -4.44
N PRO A 241 -21.90 -24.86 -5.60
CA PRO A 241 -22.04 -23.88 -6.65
C PRO A 241 -22.65 -22.68 -5.95
N LYS A 242 -21.95 -21.53 -5.91
CA LYS A 242 -22.65 -20.25 -5.84
C LYS A 242 -23.71 -20.46 -6.88
N LYS A 243 -24.96 -20.66 -6.45
CA LYS A 243 -26.12 -20.77 -7.33
C LYS A 243 -25.85 -19.64 -8.25
N GLY A 244 -25.48 -19.95 -9.49
CA GLY A 244 -25.19 -18.90 -10.41
C GLY A 244 -26.44 -18.06 -10.27
N GLY A 245 -26.28 -16.81 -9.87
CA GLY A 245 -26.78 -15.82 -10.79
C GLY A 245 -26.17 -16.18 -12.14
N SER A 246 -26.71 -17.20 -12.80
CA SER A 246 -27.44 -16.95 -14.00
C SER A 246 -28.30 -15.69 -13.72
N SER A 247 -27.66 -14.52 -13.70
CA SER A 247 -27.79 -13.68 -14.87
C SER A 247 -27.44 -14.59 -16.03
N GLY A 248 -28.40 -15.46 -16.40
CA GLY A 248 -28.69 -15.68 -17.78
C GLY A 248 -28.75 -14.24 -18.20
N GLY A 249 -27.73 -13.83 -18.96
CA GLY A 249 -27.91 -12.69 -19.83
C GLY A 249 -29.31 -12.89 -20.31
N ILE A 250 -30.18 -11.93 -19.97
CA ILE A 250 -31.56 -11.94 -20.41
C ILE A 250 -31.39 -12.17 -21.90
N ALA A 251 -31.49 -13.43 -22.31
CA ALA A 251 -32.05 -13.80 -23.56
C ALA A 251 -33.35 -13.07 -23.39
N THR A 252 -33.37 -11.88 -24.00
CA THR A 252 -34.56 -11.40 -24.64
C THR A 252 -35.20 -12.68 -25.13
N ILE A 253 -36.16 -13.15 -24.34
CA ILE A 253 -37.16 -14.08 -24.80
C ILE A 253 -37.65 -13.29 -25.99
N SER A 254 -37.12 -13.61 -27.17
CA SER A 254 -37.73 -13.18 -28.41
C SER A 254 -39.17 -13.59 -28.16
N PRO A 255 -40.09 -12.62 -28.03
CA PRO A 255 -41.44 -12.90 -27.58
C PRO A 255 -41.87 -14.06 -28.45
N MET A 256 -42.26 -15.20 -27.84
CA MET A 256 -42.78 -16.37 -28.56
C MET A 256 -43.55 -15.80 -29.72
N THR A 257 -43.01 -15.88 -30.95
CA THR A 257 -43.58 -15.12 -32.06
C THR A 257 -44.96 -15.68 -32.17
N ALA A 258 -45.95 -14.89 -31.74
CA ALA A 258 -47.30 -15.38 -31.65
C ALA A 258 -47.63 -15.93 -33.04
N SER A 259 -48.19 -17.14 -33.10
CA SER A 259 -48.45 -17.77 -34.39
C SER A 259 -49.14 -16.75 -35.29
N PRO A 260 -48.84 -16.71 -36.60
CA PRO A 260 -49.40 -15.68 -37.48
C PRO A 260 -50.94 -15.66 -37.44
N THR A 261 -51.57 -16.78 -37.08
CA THR A 261 -53.00 -16.88 -36.73
C THR A 261 -53.39 -16.10 -35.47
N PHE A 262 -52.64 -16.19 -34.37
CA PHE A 262 -52.89 -15.42 -33.14
C PHE A 262 -52.71 -13.91 -33.36
N ALA A 263 -51.74 -13.50 -34.19
CA ALA A 263 -51.57 -12.10 -34.55
C ALA A 263 -52.80 -11.56 -35.29
N LEU A 264 -53.37 -12.35 -36.21
CA LEU A 264 -54.58 -11.99 -36.95
C LEU A 264 -55.83 -11.95 -36.04
N GLU A 265 -55.97 -12.93 -35.14
CA GLU A 265 -57.06 -12.96 -34.16
C GLU A 265 -56.99 -11.79 -33.18
N SER A 266 -55.78 -11.50 -32.65
CA SER A 266 -55.56 -10.33 -31.79
C SER A 266 -55.90 -9.02 -32.51
N LYS A 267 -55.65 -8.95 -33.82
CA LYS A 267 -56.00 -7.78 -34.64
C LYS A 267 -57.52 -7.62 -34.77
N MET A 268 -58.26 -8.71 -35.02
CA MET A 268 -59.73 -8.70 -35.04
C MET A 268 -60.32 -8.26 -33.70
N ARG A 269 -59.77 -8.75 -32.58
CA ARG A 269 -60.15 -8.35 -31.22
C ARG A 269 -59.97 -6.86 -30.95
N LYS A 270 -58.84 -6.28 -31.39
CA LYS A 270 -58.50 -4.87 -31.17
C LYS A 270 -59.25 -3.90 -32.08
N THR A 271 -59.77 -4.36 -33.22
CA THR A 271 -60.46 -3.51 -34.18
C THR A 271 -61.90 -3.30 -33.72
N ILE A 272 -62.19 -2.13 -33.12
CA ILE A 272 -63.52 -1.79 -32.61
C ILE A 272 -64.28 -0.99 -33.67
N ILE A 273 -65.47 -1.47 -34.02
CA ILE A 273 -66.34 -0.82 -35.00
C ILE A 273 -67.46 -0.05 -34.27
N PRO A 274 -67.58 1.28 -34.49
CA PRO A 274 -68.54 2.11 -33.76
C PRO A 274 -70.00 1.70 -33.97
N GLN A 275 -70.41 1.37 -35.20
CA GLN A 275 -71.76 0.94 -35.52
C GLN A 275 -71.82 0.14 -36.83
N ILE A 276 -72.61 -0.93 -36.84
CA ILE A 276 -72.92 -1.76 -38.02
C ILE A 276 -74.43 -1.96 -38.09
N ASP A 277 -75.00 -1.79 -39.28
CA ASP A 277 -76.42 -2.05 -39.57
C ASP A 277 -76.51 -2.78 -40.92
N PHE A 278 -76.89 -4.06 -40.87
CA PHE A 278 -77.21 -4.87 -42.04
C PHE A 278 -78.71 -5.19 -42.02
N SER A 279 -79.45 -4.80 -43.05
CA SER A 279 -80.86 -5.16 -43.20
C SER A 279 -81.06 -6.09 -44.40
N GLY A 280 -81.01 -7.40 -44.16
CA GLY A 280 -81.20 -8.41 -45.21
C GLY A 280 -80.05 -8.43 -46.22
N ALA A 281 -78.80 -8.37 -45.75
CA ALA A 281 -77.62 -8.38 -46.59
C ALA A 281 -77.20 -9.82 -46.98
N ASP A 282 -76.70 -9.99 -48.20
CA ASP A 282 -76.08 -11.22 -48.67
C ASP A 282 -74.60 -11.31 -48.25
N MET A 283 -74.01 -12.50 -48.33
CA MET A 283 -72.64 -12.72 -47.85
C MET A 283 -71.60 -11.93 -48.66
N ASP A 284 -71.85 -11.61 -49.95
CA ASP A 284 -70.94 -10.79 -50.74
C ASP A 284 -70.98 -9.31 -50.33
N THR A 285 -72.17 -8.76 -50.07
CA THR A 285 -72.31 -7.39 -49.54
C THR A 285 -71.67 -7.29 -48.16
N ILE A 286 -71.87 -8.28 -47.30
CA ILE A 286 -71.24 -8.35 -45.97
C ILE A 286 -69.72 -8.40 -46.10
N ARG A 287 -69.18 -9.27 -46.96
CA ARG A 287 -67.73 -9.38 -47.23
C ARG A 287 -67.13 -8.04 -47.64
N ARG A 288 -67.78 -7.29 -48.53
CA ARG A 288 -67.32 -5.96 -48.98
C ARG A 288 -67.37 -4.93 -47.85
N ALA A 289 -68.45 -4.93 -47.08
CA ALA A 289 -68.61 -4.06 -45.93
C ALA A 289 -67.55 -4.34 -44.86
N LEU A 290 -67.30 -5.60 -44.53
CA LEU A 290 -66.28 -6.00 -43.54
C LEU A 290 -64.86 -5.64 -43.98
N ASN A 291 -64.49 -5.86 -45.24
CA ASN A 291 -63.20 -5.43 -45.78
C ASN A 291 -63.00 -3.91 -45.68
N THR A 292 -64.08 -3.14 -45.91
CA THR A 292 -64.05 -1.67 -45.85
C THR A 292 -63.93 -1.18 -44.41
N LEU A 293 -64.77 -1.69 -43.51
CA LEU A 293 -64.77 -1.35 -42.09
C LEU A 293 -63.48 -1.78 -41.40
N SER A 294 -62.96 -2.96 -41.73
CA SER A 294 -61.70 -3.47 -41.17
C SER A 294 -60.50 -2.60 -41.54
N ARG A 295 -60.46 -2.01 -42.74
CA ARG A 295 -59.40 -1.06 -43.12
C ARG A 295 -59.59 0.31 -42.49
N GLN A 296 -60.84 0.77 -42.37
CA GLN A 296 -61.14 2.09 -41.83
C GLN A 296 -60.82 2.20 -40.33
N TYR A 297 -61.12 1.14 -39.56
CA TYR A 297 -60.96 1.08 -38.12
C TYR A 297 -59.79 0.19 -37.66
N ASP A 298 -58.84 -0.10 -38.56
CA ASP A 298 -57.62 -0.85 -38.23
C ASP A 298 -56.77 -0.06 -37.20
N PRO A 299 -56.45 -0.64 -36.02
CA PRO A 299 -55.61 0.01 -35.02
C PRO A 299 -54.13 0.13 -35.43
N ASP A 300 -53.68 -0.61 -36.47
CA ASP A 300 -52.31 -0.55 -36.97
C ASP A 300 -52.10 0.61 -37.98
N GLY A 301 -50.99 1.34 -37.85
CA GLY A 301 -50.71 2.56 -38.62
C GLY A 301 -50.63 2.41 -40.15
N GLU A 302 -50.45 1.18 -40.66
CA GLU A 302 -50.41 0.88 -42.11
C GLU A 302 -51.80 0.66 -42.74
N LYS A 303 -52.87 0.56 -41.93
CA LYS A 303 -54.28 0.38 -42.37
C LYS A 303 -54.51 -0.70 -43.44
N LYS A 304 -53.75 -1.80 -43.38
CA LYS A 304 -53.86 -2.92 -44.32
C LYS A 304 -55.22 -3.65 -44.19
N GLY A 305 -55.84 -3.58 -43.02
CA GLY A 305 -57.08 -4.28 -42.69
C GLY A 305 -56.93 -5.80 -42.73
N ILE A 306 -58.04 -6.49 -42.52
CA ILE A 306 -58.16 -7.95 -42.58
C ILE A 306 -58.96 -8.31 -43.82
N ASN A 307 -58.46 -9.30 -44.57
CA ASN A 307 -59.11 -9.76 -45.78
C ASN A 307 -60.20 -10.81 -45.46
N PHE A 308 -61.38 -10.63 -46.06
CA PHE A 308 -62.51 -11.55 -45.93
C PHE A 308 -62.82 -12.21 -47.27
N VAL A 309 -62.91 -13.54 -47.26
CA VAL A 309 -63.18 -14.38 -48.44
C VAL A 309 -64.38 -15.29 -48.16
N VAL A 310 -65.20 -15.51 -49.18
CA VAL A 310 -66.34 -16.43 -49.13
C VAL A 310 -66.02 -17.56 -50.08
N SER A 311 -66.08 -18.81 -49.60
CA SER A 311 -65.79 -19.98 -50.43
C SER A 311 -66.85 -20.15 -51.53
N ALA A 312 -66.43 -20.55 -52.73
CA ALA A 312 -67.33 -20.76 -53.88
C ALA A 312 -68.36 -21.88 -53.65
N ASP A 313 -68.12 -22.75 -52.67
CA ASP A 313 -68.99 -23.86 -52.29
C ASP A 313 -70.20 -23.41 -51.42
N LEU A 314 -70.34 -22.11 -51.11
CA LEU A 314 -71.51 -21.56 -50.43
C LEU A 314 -72.62 -21.20 -51.43
N THR A 315 -73.64 -22.05 -51.54
CA THR A 315 -74.85 -21.78 -52.33
C THR A 315 -76.08 -21.46 -51.48
N ASP A 316 -76.09 -21.84 -50.19
CA ASP A 316 -77.30 -21.89 -49.35
C ASP A 316 -77.25 -20.92 -48.14
N ALA A 317 -76.49 -19.82 -48.23
CA ALA A 317 -76.33 -18.89 -47.11
C ALA A 317 -77.60 -18.05 -46.85
N GLN A 318 -78.00 -17.93 -45.58
CA GLN A 318 -79.17 -17.14 -45.17
C GLN A 318 -78.87 -15.63 -45.16
N LEU A 319 -79.86 -14.79 -45.54
CA LEU A 319 -79.74 -13.34 -45.47
C LEU A 319 -79.61 -12.88 -44.02
N VAL A 320 -78.68 -11.95 -43.77
CA VAL A 320 -78.34 -11.48 -42.41
C VAL A 320 -79.01 -10.14 -42.11
N ASN A 321 -79.70 -10.07 -40.96
CA ASN A 321 -80.20 -8.82 -40.39
C ASN A 321 -79.58 -8.61 -39.00
N LEU A 322 -78.73 -7.59 -38.85
CA LEU A 322 -77.87 -7.41 -37.68
C LEU A 322 -77.60 -5.93 -37.40
N LYS A 323 -77.80 -5.49 -36.15
CA LYS A 323 -77.46 -4.13 -35.69
C LYS A 323 -76.58 -4.20 -34.45
N LEU A 324 -75.35 -3.72 -34.55
CA LEU A 324 -74.36 -3.74 -33.48
C LEU A 324 -73.75 -2.34 -33.27
N ARG A 325 -73.36 -2.01 -32.04
CA ARG A 325 -72.67 -0.75 -31.68
C ARG A 325 -71.48 -1.04 -30.79
N GLN A 326 -70.34 -0.40 -31.07
CA GLN A 326 -69.10 -0.50 -30.29
C GLN A 326 -68.66 -1.96 -30.06
N VAL A 327 -68.59 -2.75 -31.13
CA VAL A 327 -68.29 -4.19 -31.07
C VAL A 327 -66.97 -4.48 -31.79
N SER A 328 -66.24 -5.47 -31.32
CA SER A 328 -65.01 -5.91 -31.98
C SER A 328 -65.31 -6.62 -33.32
N LEU A 329 -64.38 -6.53 -34.28
CA LEU A 329 -64.54 -7.18 -35.58
C LEU A 329 -64.66 -8.71 -35.46
N GLU A 330 -64.06 -9.32 -34.43
CA GLU A 330 -64.22 -10.74 -34.14
C GLU A 330 -65.66 -11.12 -33.81
N GLU A 331 -66.27 -10.40 -32.87
CA GLU A 331 -67.65 -10.66 -32.45
C GLU A 331 -68.62 -10.44 -33.62
N VAL A 332 -68.38 -9.43 -34.46
CA VAL A 332 -69.15 -9.19 -35.68
C VAL A 332 -69.11 -10.41 -36.62
N VAL A 333 -67.92 -10.97 -36.87
CA VAL A 333 -67.76 -12.17 -37.70
C VAL A 333 -68.44 -13.38 -37.06
N HIS A 334 -68.35 -13.52 -35.74
CA HIS A 334 -69.03 -14.58 -35.00
C HIS A 334 -70.56 -14.51 -35.19
N TYR A 335 -71.17 -13.34 -34.97
CA TYR A 335 -72.62 -13.16 -35.13
C TYR A 335 -73.09 -13.37 -36.58
N ILE A 336 -72.33 -12.88 -37.56
CA ILE A 336 -72.62 -13.13 -38.98
C ILE A 336 -72.56 -14.62 -39.29
N SER A 337 -71.53 -15.32 -38.80
CA SER A 337 -71.37 -16.76 -39.02
C SER A 337 -72.54 -17.56 -38.45
N GLN A 338 -73.03 -17.17 -37.26
CA GLN A 338 -74.15 -17.81 -36.59
C GLN A 338 -75.49 -17.56 -37.30
N ILE A 339 -75.75 -16.33 -37.75
CA ILE A 339 -77.02 -15.99 -38.42
C ILE A 339 -77.07 -16.54 -39.85
N ALA A 340 -75.94 -16.51 -40.57
CA ALA A 340 -75.87 -17.01 -41.95
C ALA A 340 -75.72 -18.54 -42.04
N GLY A 341 -75.46 -19.23 -40.92
CA GLY A 341 -75.28 -20.69 -40.89
C GLY A 341 -73.95 -21.17 -41.50
N VAL A 342 -72.90 -20.35 -41.42
CA VAL A 342 -71.60 -20.60 -42.07
C VAL A 342 -70.49 -20.71 -41.02
N LYS A 343 -69.41 -21.43 -41.33
CA LYS A 343 -68.25 -21.54 -40.44
C LYS A 343 -67.16 -20.54 -40.87
N ALA A 344 -66.76 -19.66 -39.96
CA ALA A 344 -65.61 -18.79 -40.18
C ALA A 344 -64.30 -19.51 -39.79
N ARG A 345 -63.31 -19.51 -40.68
CA ARG A 345 -61.96 -20.05 -40.45
C ARG A 345 -60.93 -18.95 -40.60
N ILE A 346 -59.96 -18.91 -39.70
CA ILE A 346 -58.87 -17.94 -39.73
C ILE A 346 -57.65 -18.62 -40.35
N ASN A 347 -57.21 -18.15 -41.51
CA ASN A 347 -55.99 -18.62 -42.16
C ASN A 347 -54.97 -17.47 -42.21
N SER A 348 -53.75 -17.71 -41.73
CA SER A 348 -52.68 -16.71 -41.70
C SER A 348 -52.29 -16.17 -43.08
N GLU A 349 -52.53 -16.92 -44.16
CA GLU A 349 -52.09 -16.54 -45.51
C GLU A 349 -53.16 -15.76 -46.29
N ILE A 350 -54.45 -16.03 -46.04
CA ILE A 350 -55.57 -15.53 -46.88
C ILE A 350 -56.48 -14.56 -46.11
N GLY A 351 -56.57 -14.70 -44.78
CA GLY A 351 -57.49 -13.96 -43.92
C GLY A 351 -58.62 -14.83 -43.37
N VAL A 352 -59.81 -14.24 -43.17
CA VAL A 352 -60.98 -14.96 -42.66
C VAL A 352 -61.80 -15.52 -43.83
N VAL A 353 -62.01 -16.83 -43.82
CA VAL A 353 -62.75 -17.56 -44.86
C VAL A 353 -64.07 -18.06 -44.29
N PHE A 354 -65.18 -17.73 -44.94
CA PHE A 354 -66.49 -18.31 -44.65
C PHE A 354 -66.69 -19.58 -45.48
N ALA A 355 -66.96 -20.71 -44.82
CA ALA A 355 -67.12 -22.05 -45.39
C ALA A 355 -68.47 -22.69 -45.00
N PRO A 356 -69.02 -23.65 -45.78
CA PRO A 356 -70.22 -24.40 -45.41
C PRO A 356 -70.04 -25.22 -44.11
N LEU A 357 -71.13 -25.53 -43.42
CA LEU A 357 -71.08 -26.25 -42.14
C LEU A 357 -70.75 -27.76 -42.28
N VAL A 358 -70.97 -28.34 -43.46
CA VAL A 358 -70.71 -29.77 -43.76
C VAL A 358 -69.75 -29.89 -44.94
N GLU A 359 -68.52 -30.33 -44.69
CA GLU A 359 -67.45 -30.48 -45.68
C GLU A 359 -67.42 -31.93 -46.25
N LYS A 360 -67.26 -32.08 -47.58
CA LYS A 360 -67.22 -33.40 -48.27
C LYS A 360 -65.81 -34.00 -48.42
N ARG A 361 -64.76 -33.41 -47.85
CA ARG A 361 -63.36 -33.86 -48.01
C ARG A 361 -62.63 -33.92 -46.66
N PRO A 362 -61.85 -34.99 -46.35
CA PRO A 362 -61.02 -35.05 -45.15
C PRO A 362 -59.86 -34.05 -45.25
N ASP A 363 -59.64 -33.30 -44.17
CA ASP A 363 -58.60 -32.26 -44.09
C ASP A 363 -57.22 -32.91 -43.87
N LEU A 364 -56.36 -32.83 -44.88
CA LEU A 364 -54.98 -33.30 -44.82
C LEU A 364 -54.11 -32.14 -44.32
N ILE A 365 -53.61 -32.25 -43.10
CA ILE A 365 -52.82 -31.19 -42.48
C ILE A 365 -51.33 -31.46 -42.73
N PRO A 366 -50.59 -30.55 -43.38
CA PRO A 366 -49.13 -30.68 -43.49
C PRO A 366 -48.47 -30.24 -42.18
N ARG A 367 -47.60 -31.09 -41.61
CA ARG A 367 -46.79 -30.80 -40.43
C ARG A 367 -45.33 -31.20 -40.66
N THR A 368 -44.42 -30.35 -40.20
CA THR A 368 -42.97 -30.58 -40.31
C THR A 368 -42.42 -30.94 -38.94
N TYR A 369 -41.67 -32.03 -38.87
CA TYR A 369 -40.96 -32.49 -37.67
C TYR A 369 -39.46 -32.43 -37.88
N THR A 370 -38.71 -32.13 -36.82
CA THR A 370 -37.25 -32.28 -36.81
C THR A 370 -36.93 -33.69 -36.31
N VAL A 371 -36.18 -34.45 -37.09
CA VAL A 371 -35.88 -35.85 -36.79
C VAL A 371 -34.38 -36.06 -36.91
N SER A 372 -33.76 -36.68 -35.91
CA SER A 372 -32.34 -36.99 -35.96
C SER A 372 -32.02 -37.99 -37.09
N PRO A 373 -30.89 -37.86 -37.79
CA PRO A 373 -30.50 -38.79 -38.86
C PRO A 373 -30.40 -40.26 -38.43
N SER A 374 -30.27 -40.53 -37.13
CA SER A 374 -30.25 -41.87 -36.54
C SER A 374 -31.61 -42.58 -36.56
N PHE A 375 -32.73 -41.85 -36.61
CA PHE A 375 -34.09 -42.44 -36.62
C PHE A 375 -34.34 -43.35 -37.83
N PHE A 376 -33.75 -43.00 -38.97
CA PHE A 376 -33.87 -43.73 -40.24
C PHE A 376 -32.61 -44.53 -40.59
N LYS A 377 -31.64 -44.67 -39.67
CA LYS A 377 -30.42 -45.46 -39.91
C LYS A 377 -30.66 -46.89 -39.40
N GLU A 378 -30.74 -47.82 -40.33
CA GLU A 378 -30.99 -49.23 -40.04
C GLU A 378 -29.85 -49.85 -39.22
N SER A 379 -30.24 -50.67 -38.23
CA SER A 379 -29.42 -51.66 -37.57
C SER A 379 -28.95 -52.68 -38.61
N ALA A 380 -27.80 -52.42 -39.24
CA ALA A 380 -27.07 -53.42 -40.00
C ALA A 380 -26.41 -54.39 -39.01
N SER A 381 -27.13 -55.44 -38.62
CA SER A 381 -26.51 -56.66 -38.10
C SER A 381 -25.91 -57.43 -39.26
N ASP A 382 -24.58 -57.36 -39.39
CA ASP A 382 -23.64 -58.43 -39.76
C ASP A 382 -22.46 -57.90 -40.61
N ALA A 383 -21.28 -58.47 -40.35
CA ALA A 383 -19.98 -58.31 -41.03
C ALA A 383 -19.09 -57.06 -40.77
N THR A 384 -18.09 -57.31 -39.92
CA THR A 384 -16.65 -57.10 -40.16
C THR A 384 -16.09 -55.69 -40.30
N GLU A 385 -15.25 -55.35 -39.32
CA GLU A 385 -14.23 -54.31 -39.35
C GLU A 385 -13.46 -54.28 -40.68
N THR A 386 -13.36 -53.11 -41.31
CA THR A 386 -12.08 -52.63 -41.82
C THR A 386 -12.10 -51.11 -41.93
N THR A 387 -11.18 -50.49 -41.21
CA THR A 387 -10.66 -49.15 -41.46
C THR A 387 -10.25 -48.99 -42.93
N SER A 388 -10.83 -48.01 -43.62
CA SER A 388 -10.12 -47.36 -44.73
C SER A 388 -10.38 -45.86 -44.70
N VAL A 389 -9.34 -45.14 -44.29
CA VAL A 389 -9.17 -43.72 -44.50
C VAL A 389 -9.00 -43.50 -46.00
N GLY A 390 -9.99 -42.89 -46.65
CA GLY A 390 -9.89 -42.40 -48.02
C GLY A 390 -9.27 -40.99 -48.06
N PRO A 391 -8.33 -40.68 -48.97
CA PRO A 391 -7.66 -39.39 -49.03
C PRO A 391 -8.56 -38.29 -49.59
N ARG A 392 -8.36 -37.08 -49.06
CA ARG A 392 -8.96 -35.82 -49.51
C ARG A 392 -8.39 -35.41 -50.88
N GLY A 393 -9.26 -35.17 -51.87
CA GLY A 393 -8.89 -34.42 -53.07
C GLY A 393 -9.92 -34.42 -54.19
N GLY A 394 -10.24 -33.23 -54.70
CA GLY A 394 -10.60 -33.03 -56.11
C GLY A 394 -12.07 -32.73 -56.42
N ALA A 395 -12.30 -31.52 -56.90
CA ALA A 395 -13.58 -30.98 -57.38
C ALA A 395 -14.09 -31.66 -58.67
N GLY A 396 -15.41 -31.64 -58.88
CA GLY A 396 -15.99 -31.89 -60.20
C GLY A 396 -17.37 -32.52 -60.18
N SER A 397 -18.40 -31.65 -60.25
CA SER A 397 -19.67 -31.83 -60.98
C SER A 397 -20.39 -33.18 -60.91
N ALA A 398 -21.57 -33.18 -60.27
CA ALA A 398 -22.84 -33.46 -60.95
C ALA A 398 -23.96 -33.55 -59.92
N ALA A 399 -24.90 -32.60 -60.00
CA ALA A 399 -26.23 -32.80 -59.47
C ALA A 399 -26.85 -34.00 -60.17
N THR A 400 -26.97 -35.12 -59.47
CA THR A 400 -27.86 -36.22 -59.83
C THR A 400 -28.84 -36.37 -58.69
N SER A 401 -30.10 -36.12 -59.03
CA SER A 401 -31.30 -36.34 -58.25
C SER A 401 -31.33 -37.74 -57.65
N GLY A 402 -30.80 -37.88 -56.44
CA GLY A 402 -31.02 -39.03 -55.56
C GLY A 402 -32.39 -38.97 -54.88
N GLU A 403 -33.44 -38.67 -55.63
CA GLU A 403 -34.80 -38.49 -55.14
C GLU A 403 -35.65 -39.68 -55.59
N SER A 404 -35.46 -40.84 -54.95
CA SER A 404 -36.44 -41.94 -55.03
C SER A 404 -36.21 -43.03 -53.97
N THR A 405 -34.96 -43.31 -53.59
CA THR A 405 -34.67 -44.41 -52.65
C THR A 405 -34.79 -44.01 -51.18
N ALA A 406 -34.59 -42.73 -50.84
CA ALA A 406 -34.68 -42.22 -49.47
C ALA A 406 -36.11 -41.82 -49.03
N ASN A 407 -37.00 -41.47 -49.97
CA ASN A 407 -38.39 -41.10 -49.65
C ASN A 407 -39.25 -42.34 -49.40
N LYS A 408 -39.03 -43.43 -50.16
CA LYS A 408 -39.67 -44.72 -49.90
C LYS A 408 -39.24 -45.33 -48.57
N SER A 409 -38.02 -45.07 -48.10
CA SER A 409 -37.60 -45.57 -46.78
C SER A 409 -38.26 -44.81 -45.63
N ALA A 410 -38.53 -43.51 -45.76
CA ALA A 410 -39.18 -42.73 -44.70
C ALA A 410 -40.67 -43.09 -44.53
N GLN A 411 -41.44 -43.13 -45.63
CA GLN A 411 -42.86 -43.49 -45.57
C GLN A 411 -43.05 -44.96 -45.13
N LYS A 412 -42.27 -45.89 -45.69
CA LYS A 412 -42.32 -47.30 -45.31
C LYS A 412 -41.97 -47.51 -43.83
N ARG A 413 -40.99 -46.76 -43.30
CA ARG A 413 -40.62 -46.85 -41.88
C ARG A 413 -41.73 -46.37 -40.95
N LEU A 414 -42.45 -45.32 -41.33
CA LEU A 414 -43.60 -44.83 -40.56
C LEU A 414 -44.78 -45.80 -40.65
N GLU A 415 -45.00 -46.45 -41.80
CA GLU A 415 -45.98 -47.52 -41.97
C GLU A 415 -45.65 -48.75 -41.10
N GLU A 416 -44.36 -49.16 -41.04
CA GLU A 416 -43.89 -50.23 -40.13
C GLU A 416 -44.12 -49.90 -38.65
N LEU A 417 -44.03 -48.63 -38.27
CA LEU A 417 -44.30 -48.15 -36.92
C LEU A 417 -45.80 -47.93 -36.64
N GLY A 418 -46.69 -48.29 -37.59
CA GLY A 418 -48.14 -48.32 -37.40
C GLY A 418 -48.92 -47.11 -37.93
N VAL A 419 -48.28 -46.20 -38.66
CA VAL A 419 -48.93 -45.01 -39.24
C VAL A 419 -49.63 -45.37 -40.56
N LYS A 420 -50.93 -45.10 -40.68
CA LYS A 420 -51.70 -45.31 -41.92
C LYS A 420 -51.74 -44.05 -42.78
N PHE A 421 -51.50 -44.18 -44.08
CA PHE A 421 -51.56 -43.08 -45.05
C PHE A 421 -52.83 -43.20 -45.93
N PRO A 422 -53.84 -42.32 -45.77
CA PRO A 422 -55.00 -42.24 -46.68
C PRO A 422 -54.61 -41.66 -48.06
N ASP A 423 -55.49 -41.77 -49.04
CA ASP A 423 -55.23 -41.26 -50.40
C ASP A 423 -54.95 -39.74 -50.38
N GLY A 424 -53.79 -39.34 -50.91
CA GLY A 424 -53.26 -37.97 -50.85
C GLY A 424 -52.33 -37.65 -49.66
N ALA A 425 -52.14 -38.56 -48.71
CA ALA A 425 -51.17 -38.40 -47.62
C ALA A 425 -49.75 -38.78 -48.05
N TYR A 426 -48.73 -38.06 -47.55
CA TYR A 426 -47.33 -38.32 -47.90
C TYR A 426 -46.38 -38.00 -46.74
N ALA A 427 -45.21 -38.64 -46.74
CA ALA A 427 -44.11 -38.34 -45.82
C ALA A 427 -42.77 -38.24 -46.58
N ILE A 428 -42.07 -37.13 -46.42
CA ILE A 428 -40.81 -36.83 -47.10
C ILE A 428 -39.77 -36.44 -46.06
N TYR A 429 -38.66 -37.18 -46.00
CA TYR A 429 -37.54 -36.89 -45.11
C TYR A 429 -36.37 -36.29 -45.89
N ASN A 430 -35.96 -35.08 -45.50
CA ASN A 430 -34.77 -34.44 -46.02
C ASN A 430 -33.61 -34.59 -45.03
N ARG A 431 -32.62 -35.42 -45.39
CA ARG A 431 -31.42 -35.66 -44.57
C ARG A 431 -30.57 -34.41 -44.38
N ASN A 432 -30.50 -33.52 -45.37
CA ASN A 432 -29.64 -32.33 -45.30
C ASN A 432 -30.17 -31.31 -44.30
N THR A 433 -31.49 -31.22 -44.15
CA THR A 433 -32.14 -30.28 -43.21
C THR A 433 -32.65 -30.96 -41.93
N SER A 434 -32.53 -32.29 -41.82
CA SER A 434 -33.09 -33.10 -40.72
C SER A 434 -34.59 -32.86 -40.50
N GLN A 435 -35.33 -32.58 -41.59
CA GLN A 435 -36.77 -32.28 -41.54
C GLN A 435 -37.58 -33.40 -42.20
N LEU A 436 -38.59 -33.88 -41.49
CA LEU A 436 -39.62 -34.78 -41.98
C LEU A 436 -40.91 -33.98 -42.22
N LYS A 437 -41.32 -33.84 -43.48
CA LYS A 437 -42.59 -33.23 -43.86
C LYS A 437 -43.64 -34.32 -44.04
N VAL A 438 -44.71 -34.27 -43.24
CA VAL A 438 -45.81 -35.25 -43.29
C VAL A 438 -47.13 -34.52 -43.53
N ALA A 439 -47.91 -34.96 -44.51
CA ALA A 439 -49.30 -34.57 -44.67
C ALA A 439 -50.19 -35.78 -44.36
N ASN A 440 -50.95 -35.71 -43.26
CA ASN A 440 -51.86 -36.78 -42.83
C ASN A 440 -52.94 -36.22 -41.88
N ASN A 441 -53.86 -37.08 -41.43
CA ASN A 441 -54.88 -36.74 -40.42
C ASN A 441 -54.23 -36.34 -39.09
N ALA A 442 -54.90 -35.46 -38.33
CA ALA A 442 -54.42 -34.90 -37.07
C ALA A 442 -54.01 -35.96 -36.04
N GLU A 443 -54.77 -37.06 -35.94
CA GLU A 443 -54.46 -38.16 -35.02
C GLU A 443 -53.16 -38.89 -35.38
N MET A 444 -52.93 -39.13 -36.68
CA MET A 444 -51.73 -39.81 -37.15
C MET A 444 -50.48 -38.92 -37.01
N LEU A 445 -50.64 -37.60 -37.14
CA LEU A 445 -49.58 -36.63 -36.89
C LEU A 445 -49.15 -36.60 -35.42
N ASP A 446 -50.08 -36.77 -34.47
CA ASP A 446 -49.73 -36.82 -33.04
C ASP A 446 -48.92 -38.09 -32.71
N LEU A 447 -49.34 -39.24 -33.25
CA LEU A 447 -48.63 -40.51 -33.12
C LEU A 447 -47.19 -40.41 -33.66
N ILE A 448 -47.02 -39.82 -34.85
CA ILE A 448 -45.68 -39.58 -35.43
C ILE A 448 -44.83 -38.69 -34.52
N GLY A 449 -45.42 -37.66 -33.92
CA GLY A 449 -44.73 -36.79 -32.96
C GLY A 449 -44.22 -37.57 -31.74
N GLN A 450 -45.05 -38.43 -31.16
CA GLN A 450 -44.67 -39.28 -30.02
C GLN A 450 -43.52 -40.24 -30.36
N LEU A 451 -43.58 -40.88 -31.53
CA LEU A 451 -42.51 -41.79 -31.98
C LEU A 451 -41.17 -41.10 -32.18
N ILE A 452 -41.18 -39.87 -32.70
CA ILE A 452 -39.97 -39.08 -32.89
C ILE A 452 -39.38 -38.68 -31.54
N SER A 453 -40.21 -38.20 -30.62
CA SER A 453 -39.77 -37.84 -29.26
C SER A 453 -39.23 -39.03 -28.47
N ALA A 454 -39.81 -40.23 -28.64
CA ALA A 454 -39.34 -41.44 -27.99
C ALA A 454 -37.98 -41.92 -28.52
N ALA A 455 -37.65 -41.60 -29.78
CA ALA A 455 -36.41 -42.01 -30.43
C ALA A 455 -35.28 -40.98 -30.29
N GLU A 456 -35.55 -39.80 -29.71
CA GLU A 456 -34.56 -38.77 -29.45
C GLU A 456 -33.75 -39.15 -28.19
N GLU A 457 -32.63 -39.85 -28.40
CA GLU A 457 -31.73 -40.27 -27.32
C GLU A 457 -31.01 -39.03 -26.73
N GLN A 458 -31.11 -38.81 -25.42
CA GLN A 458 -30.46 -37.69 -24.76
C GLN A 458 -28.94 -37.86 -24.78
N THR A 459 -28.25 -37.03 -25.57
CA THR A 459 -26.79 -36.93 -25.48
C THR A 459 -26.41 -36.15 -24.22
N LEU A 460 -25.62 -36.77 -23.34
CA LEU A 460 -25.09 -36.11 -22.16
C LEU A 460 -23.97 -35.14 -22.58
N LEU A 461 -24.21 -33.84 -22.47
CA LEU A 461 -23.15 -32.84 -22.61
C LEU A 461 -22.21 -32.91 -21.39
N ILE A 462 -20.92 -33.13 -21.64
CA ILE A 462 -19.88 -33.04 -20.62
C ILE A 462 -19.19 -31.68 -20.77
N GLN A 463 -19.27 -30.85 -19.73
CA GLN A 463 -18.52 -29.61 -19.66
C GLN A 463 -17.12 -29.90 -19.09
N ILE A 464 -16.11 -29.86 -19.95
CA ILE A 464 -14.71 -29.97 -19.52
C ILE A 464 -14.18 -28.55 -19.27
N GLY A 465 -14.06 -28.19 -17.99
CA GLY A 465 -13.43 -26.94 -17.56
C GLY A 465 -11.94 -27.16 -17.31
N CYS A 466 -11.08 -26.52 -18.10
CA CYS A 466 -9.65 -26.42 -17.79
C CYS A 466 -9.36 -25.04 -17.22
N ARG A 467 -8.64 -24.98 -16.09
CA ARG A 467 -8.13 -23.73 -15.51
C ARG A 467 -6.62 -23.78 -15.56
N LEU A 468 -6.03 -22.96 -16.40
CA LEU A 468 -4.59 -22.75 -16.44
C LEU A 468 -4.24 -21.60 -15.50
N VAL A 469 -3.24 -21.81 -14.65
CA VAL A 469 -2.69 -20.79 -13.75
C VAL A 469 -1.23 -20.60 -14.14
N GLU A 470 -0.90 -19.36 -14.50
CA GLU A 470 0.48 -18.95 -14.79
C GLU A 470 1.09 -18.35 -13.52
N ILE A 471 2.29 -18.82 -13.17
CA ILE A 471 3.08 -18.31 -12.06
C ILE A 471 4.22 -17.49 -12.68
N ASN A 472 4.18 -16.17 -12.52
CA ASN A 472 5.29 -15.33 -12.94
C ASN A 472 6.44 -15.42 -11.93
N GLN A 473 7.61 -15.82 -12.42
CA GLN A 473 8.86 -15.91 -11.67
C GLN A 473 9.76 -14.73 -12.03
N ALA A 474 10.31 -14.05 -11.02
CA ALA A 474 11.34 -13.04 -11.20
C ALA A 474 12.68 -13.62 -10.74
N ASP A 475 13.59 -13.84 -11.68
CA ASP A 475 14.96 -14.28 -11.39
C ASP A 475 15.80 -13.10 -10.90
N LEU A 476 16.73 -13.37 -9.96
CA LEU A 476 17.63 -12.37 -9.40
C LEU A 476 19.04 -12.57 -9.95
N ASP A 477 19.47 -11.62 -10.78
CA ASP A 477 20.84 -11.45 -11.23
C ASP A 477 21.47 -10.25 -10.52
N SER A 478 22.60 -10.43 -9.84
CA SER A 478 23.32 -9.35 -9.17
C SER A 478 24.83 -9.47 -9.35
N LEU A 479 25.49 -8.31 -9.51
CA LEU A 479 26.94 -8.18 -9.58
C LEU A 479 27.38 -7.16 -8.54
N THR A 480 28.21 -7.59 -7.60
CA THR A 480 28.73 -6.74 -6.52
C THR A 480 30.22 -6.52 -6.75
N VAL A 481 30.64 -5.25 -6.71
CA VAL A 481 32.05 -4.85 -6.76
C VAL A 481 32.40 -4.11 -5.48
N ASN A 482 33.34 -4.65 -4.72
CA ASN A 482 33.86 -4.04 -3.51
C ASN A 482 35.32 -3.65 -3.72
N SER A 483 35.59 -2.35 -3.81
CA SER A 483 36.93 -1.81 -3.99
C SER A 483 37.40 -1.10 -2.73
N THR A 484 38.61 -1.41 -2.31
CA THR A 484 39.29 -0.81 -1.17
C THR A 484 40.63 -0.25 -1.64
N LEU A 485 40.95 0.94 -1.15
CA LEU A 485 42.20 1.65 -1.42
C LEU A 485 42.80 2.04 -0.07
N GLY A 486 44.01 1.58 0.24
CA GLY A 486 44.67 1.83 1.52
C GLY A 486 46.18 1.85 1.36
N GLY A 487 46.83 2.81 2.01
CA GLY A 487 48.30 2.90 2.08
C GLY A 487 48.73 3.08 3.53
N SER A 488 49.66 2.24 3.99
CA SER A 488 50.31 2.39 5.29
C SER A 488 51.75 2.82 5.04
N GLY A 489 52.01 4.13 5.11
CA GLY A 489 53.34 4.70 4.95
C GLY A 489 53.88 5.24 6.26
N ALA A 490 54.81 4.52 6.90
CA ALA A 490 55.68 5.09 7.95
C ALA A 490 57.05 5.55 7.40
N ASN A 491 57.32 5.41 6.10
CA ASN A 491 58.60 5.83 5.53
C ASN A 491 58.50 6.12 4.03
N LEU A 492 58.16 7.37 3.68
CA LEU A 492 57.95 7.82 2.29
C LEU A 492 59.24 8.32 1.59
N LEU A 493 60.43 8.20 2.20
CA LEU A 493 61.66 8.85 1.68
C LEU A 493 62.97 8.04 1.73
N SER A 494 62.98 6.72 2.01
CA SER A 494 64.26 5.97 1.97
C SER A 494 64.61 5.46 0.56
N ALA A 495 65.66 6.02 -0.05
CA ALA A 495 66.19 5.63 -1.36
C ALA A 495 67.18 4.43 -1.31
N ILE A 496 67.09 3.55 -0.30
CA ILE A 496 67.97 2.39 -0.14
C ILE A 496 67.13 1.11 -0.06
N PRO A 497 67.29 0.14 -0.96
CA PRO A 497 66.58 -1.14 -0.91
C PRO A 497 67.11 -1.98 0.25
N VAL A 498 66.27 -2.22 1.27
CA VAL A 498 66.56 -3.12 2.38
C VAL A 498 66.06 -4.51 1.99
N GLY A 499 66.97 -5.48 1.80
CA GLY A 499 66.57 -6.90 1.68
C GLY A 499 67.39 -7.84 0.81
N LEU A 500 68.70 -7.64 0.63
CA LEU A 500 69.62 -8.75 0.33
C LEU A 500 70.10 -9.31 1.68
N SER A 501 69.53 -10.42 2.15
CA SER A 501 70.04 -11.15 3.33
C SER A 501 70.41 -12.58 2.95
N THR A 502 71.71 -12.86 2.95
CA THR A 502 72.31 -14.19 2.83
C THR A 502 72.18 -14.95 4.14
N ASN A 503 70.99 -15.46 4.46
CA ASN A 503 70.79 -16.63 5.33
C ASN A 503 69.33 -17.10 5.29
N SER A 504 69.16 -18.33 4.80
CA SER A 504 67.91 -19.07 4.70
C SER A 504 67.40 -19.50 6.08
N SER A 505 66.12 -19.23 6.38
CA SER A 505 65.41 -19.80 7.54
C SER A 505 63.96 -20.21 7.23
N GLY A 506 63.61 -20.43 5.96
CA GLY A 506 62.34 -21.08 5.59
C GLY A 506 61.06 -20.27 5.89
N SER A 507 61.15 -18.94 6.00
CA SER A 507 60.00 -18.04 6.07
C SER A 507 59.66 -17.49 4.68
N THR A 508 58.36 -17.35 4.38
CA THR A 508 57.87 -16.71 3.16
C THR A 508 58.42 -15.29 3.05
N PRO A 509 59.01 -14.87 1.91
CA PRO A 509 59.39 -13.49 1.69
C PRO A 509 58.17 -12.58 1.84
N GLY A 510 58.33 -11.47 2.57
CA GLY A 510 57.28 -10.45 2.69
C GLY A 510 56.89 -9.93 1.31
N GLY A 511 55.59 -9.66 1.11
CA GLY A 511 55.00 -9.28 -0.17
C GLY A 511 55.84 -8.26 -0.93
N SER A 512 56.17 -8.61 -2.17
CA SER A 512 57.07 -7.85 -3.04
C SER A 512 56.59 -6.41 -3.22
N THR A 513 57.50 -5.44 -3.06
CA THR A 513 57.35 -4.03 -3.41
C THR A 513 57.42 -3.75 -4.93
N GLN A 514 57.17 -4.76 -5.77
CA GLN A 514 57.12 -4.55 -7.23
C GLN A 514 55.86 -3.79 -7.62
N LYS A 515 56.04 -2.63 -8.28
CA LYS A 515 54.96 -1.91 -8.96
C LYS A 515 54.37 -2.80 -10.05
N GLY A 516 53.10 -3.16 -9.91
CA GLY A 516 52.36 -3.95 -10.90
C GLY A 516 50.94 -4.25 -10.45
N VAL A 517 50.05 -4.51 -11.42
CA VAL A 517 48.71 -5.08 -11.18
C VAL A 517 48.88 -6.59 -11.06
N THR A 518 48.59 -7.16 -9.88
CA THR A 518 48.62 -8.61 -9.70
C THR A 518 47.21 -9.15 -9.88
N ALA A 519 46.89 -9.58 -11.10
CA ALA A 519 45.71 -10.42 -11.33
C ALA A 519 46.07 -11.85 -10.90
N GLN A 520 45.83 -12.21 -9.64
CA GLN A 520 45.88 -13.61 -9.23
C GLN A 520 44.49 -14.23 -9.43
N MET A 521 44.37 -15.15 -10.40
CA MET A 521 43.45 -16.27 -10.24
C MET A 521 43.99 -17.10 -9.09
N ASN A 522 43.45 -16.87 -7.90
CA ASN A 522 44.20 -17.12 -6.67
C ASN A 522 44.17 -18.60 -6.27
N GLN A 523 45.24 -19.31 -6.61
CA GLN A 523 45.67 -20.54 -5.94
C GLN A 523 46.38 -20.14 -4.64
N ILE A 524 45.62 -19.93 -3.55
CA ILE A 524 46.18 -19.69 -2.21
C ILE A 524 46.36 -21.05 -1.51
N GLN A 525 47.61 -21.43 -1.24
CA GLN A 525 47.96 -22.51 -0.32
C GLN A 525 48.25 -21.96 1.09
N GLY A 526 47.42 -22.35 2.07
CA GLY A 526 47.66 -22.37 3.54
C GLY A 526 47.94 -21.02 4.23
N VAL A 527 47.46 -20.68 5.44
CA VAL A 527 47.02 -21.47 6.60
C VAL A 527 46.20 -20.55 7.52
N GLY A 528 45.05 -21.04 7.99
CA GLY A 528 44.23 -20.41 9.03
C GLY A 528 43.07 -21.33 9.38
N LEU A 529 42.95 -21.73 10.64
CA LEU A 529 42.20 -22.89 11.15
C LEU A 529 40.65 -22.82 11.06
N LEU A 530 40.10 -21.97 10.19
CA LEU A 530 38.68 -21.89 9.84
C LEU A 530 38.58 -21.64 8.32
N PRO A 531 38.37 -22.67 7.49
CA PRO A 531 38.50 -22.54 6.03
C PRO A 531 37.28 -21.91 5.34
N ASN A 532 36.24 -21.50 6.06
CA ASN A 532 35.05 -20.91 5.48
C ASN A 532 34.38 -19.91 6.44
N ASN A 533 34.49 -18.60 6.15
CA ASN A 533 33.69 -17.56 6.79
C ASN A 533 32.44 -17.23 5.96
N THR A 534 31.81 -18.26 5.38
CA THR A 534 30.55 -18.14 4.65
C THR A 534 29.48 -19.02 5.32
N LEU A 535 28.30 -18.44 5.54
CA LEU A 535 27.10 -19.10 6.09
C LEU A 535 26.74 -20.40 5.35
N THR A 536 27.12 -20.49 4.08
CA THR A 536 26.93 -21.66 3.21
C THR A 536 27.69 -22.90 3.67
N SER A 537 28.84 -22.76 4.34
CA SER A 537 29.60 -23.92 4.83
C SER A 537 29.03 -24.53 6.11
N PHE A 538 28.28 -23.75 6.89
CA PHE A 538 27.70 -24.16 8.17
C PHE A 538 26.43 -24.99 8.00
N LEU A 539 25.76 -24.85 6.85
CA LEU A 539 24.52 -25.54 6.52
C LEU A 539 24.75 -26.90 5.82
N GLN A 540 25.99 -27.21 5.45
CA GLN A 540 26.32 -28.46 4.79
C GLN A 540 26.60 -29.54 5.85
N SER A 541 25.65 -30.45 6.02
CA SER A 541 25.76 -31.57 6.96
C SER A 541 26.91 -32.50 6.56
N GLY A 542 27.95 -32.57 7.41
CA GLY A 542 28.91 -33.67 7.42
C GLY A 542 30.26 -33.41 6.75
N ILE A 543 31.09 -32.50 7.30
CA ILE A 543 32.52 -32.47 6.97
C ILE A 543 33.34 -32.32 8.26
N LEU A 544 33.82 -33.45 8.78
CA LEU A 544 34.95 -33.49 9.71
C LEU A 544 36.23 -33.16 8.94
N ALA A 545 37.07 -32.30 9.54
CA ALA A 545 38.27 -31.75 8.95
C ALA A 545 39.27 -32.83 8.48
N GLY A 546 39.52 -32.88 7.17
CA GLY A 546 40.65 -33.60 6.57
C GLY A 546 41.76 -32.62 6.18
N THR A 547 42.95 -32.77 6.77
CA THR A 547 44.14 -32.02 6.38
C THR A 547 44.56 -32.44 4.96
N ASN A 548 44.68 -31.47 4.05
CA ASN A 548 45.08 -31.62 2.64
C ASN A 548 43.97 -31.99 1.64
N GLN A 549 42.81 -31.33 1.71
CA GLN A 549 41.90 -31.23 0.55
C GLN A 549 42.12 -29.88 -0.14
N ALA A 550 42.22 -29.91 -1.48
CA ALA A 550 42.30 -28.71 -2.29
C ALA A 550 41.06 -27.83 -2.02
N SER A 551 41.30 -26.58 -1.66
CA SER A 551 40.28 -25.58 -1.35
C SER A 551 39.22 -25.57 -2.45
N SER A 552 37.97 -25.92 -2.11
CA SER A 552 36.84 -25.77 -3.01
C SER A 552 36.59 -24.28 -3.22
N TYR A 553 36.90 -23.76 -4.39
CA TYR A 553 36.72 -22.36 -4.75
C TYR A 553 35.22 -21.99 -4.79
N ALA A 554 34.87 -20.79 -4.33
CA ALA A 554 33.52 -20.26 -4.50
C ALA A 554 33.31 -19.91 -5.98
N LEU A 555 32.31 -20.51 -6.64
CA LEU A 555 31.91 -20.15 -7.99
C LEU A 555 31.50 -18.66 -8.04
N ASN A 556 31.79 -18.00 -9.16
CA ASN A 556 31.39 -16.61 -9.49
C ASN A 556 32.04 -15.48 -8.67
N THR A 557 33.25 -15.66 -8.15
CA THR A 557 34.02 -14.59 -7.49
C THR A 557 35.39 -14.34 -8.16
N LEU A 558 35.78 -13.08 -8.32
CA LEU A 558 37.07 -12.62 -8.85
C LEU A 558 37.69 -11.59 -7.91
N ASP A 559 38.98 -11.72 -7.57
CA ASP A 559 39.71 -10.73 -6.77
C ASP A 559 40.84 -10.12 -7.61
N LEU A 560 40.98 -8.81 -7.56
CA LEU A 560 41.92 -8.03 -8.35
C LEU A 560 42.62 -7.02 -7.45
N GLY A 561 43.94 -7.12 -7.27
CA GLY A 561 44.66 -6.23 -6.35
C GLY A 561 46.10 -5.96 -6.77
N GLY A 562 46.68 -4.92 -6.21
CA GLY A 562 48.06 -4.55 -6.49
C GLY A 562 48.54 -3.34 -5.71
N THR A 563 49.85 -3.11 -5.75
CA THR A 563 50.47 -1.93 -5.17
C THR A 563 50.74 -0.90 -6.25
N ILE A 564 50.17 0.28 -6.10
CA ILE A 564 50.43 1.48 -6.90
C ILE A 564 51.24 2.48 -6.08
N PHE A 565 51.97 3.39 -6.74
CA PHE A 565 52.70 4.53 -6.15
C PHE A 565 53.18 4.40 -4.70
N ASN A 566 54.47 4.12 -4.50
CA ASN A 566 55.16 4.22 -3.21
C ASN A 566 54.38 3.64 -2.00
N GLY A 567 53.77 2.46 -2.17
CA GLY A 567 53.15 1.70 -1.07
C GLY A 567 51.64 1.87 -0.91
N MET A 568 50.95 2.53 -1.85
CA MET A 568 49.48 2.51 -1.89
C MET A 568 49.00 1.15 -2.42
N GLN A 569 48.12 0.47 -1.69
CA GLN A 569 47.53 -0.81 -2.09
C GLN A 569 46.08 -0.60 -2.53
N PHE A 570 45.69 -1.20 -3.65
CA PHE A 570 44.29 -1.30 -4.05
C PHE A 570 43.89 -2.77 -4.13
N ARG A 571 42.66 -3.07 -3.73
CA ARG A 571 42.05 -4.40 -3.85
C ARG A 571 40.58 -4.27 -4.22
N THR A 572 40.17 -5.00 -5.24
CA THR A 572 38.82 -5.04 -5.79
C THR A 572 38.33 -6.47 -5.83
N PHE A 573 37.29 -6.76 -5.05
CA PHE A 573 36.58 -8.02 -5.03
C PHE A 573 35.29 -7.92 -5.84
N ILE A 574 35.08 -8.83 -6.77
CA ILE A 574 33.90 -8.91 -7.63
C ILE A 574 33.20 -10.23 -7.34
N ALA A 575 31.90 -10.18 -7.04
CA ALA A 575 31.05 -11.34 -6.85
C ALA A 575 29.81 -11.25 -7.74
N ALA A 576 29.49 -12.31 -8.45
CA ALA A 576 28.27 -12.42 -9.25
C ALA A 576 27.35 -13.49 -8.67
N ILE A 577 26.06 -13.20 -8.59
CA ILE A 577 25.02 -14.14 -8.19
C ILE A 577 24.02 -14.19 -9.33
N SER A 578 23.81 -15.39 -9.88
CA SER A 578 22.69 -15.69 -10.77
C SER A 578 21.97 -16.87 -10.16
N GLN A 579 20.83 -16.61 -9.53
CA GLN A 579 20.07 -17.63 -8.82
C GLN A 579 18.85 -18.01 -9.65
N LYS A 580 19.04 -19.01 -10.52
CA LYS A 580 17.93 -19.68 -11.19
C LYS A 580 17.42 -20.78 -10.28
N ASN A 581 16.36 -20.50 -9.54
CA ASN A 581 15.64 -21.57 -8.84
C ASN A 581 14.70 -22.22 -9.85
N SER A 582 15.11 -23.37 -10.38
CA SER A 582 14.26 -24.20 -11.22
C SER A 582 13.16 -24.81 -10.33
N ALA A 583 11.90 -24.56 -10.68
CA ALA A 583 10.76 -25.27 -10.12
C ALA A 583 10.71 -26.72 -10.61
#